data_AF-A0A931V3Y4-F1
#
_entry.id   AF-A0A931V3Y4-F1
#
_cell.length_a   1.000
_cell.length_b   1.000
_cell.length_c   1.000
_cell.angle_alpha   90.00
_cell.angle_beta   90.00
_cell.angle_gamma   90.00
#
_symmetry.space_group_name_H-M   'P 1'
#
loop_
_entity.id
_entity.type
_entity.pdbx_description
1 polymer ?
#
loop_
_entity_poly.entity_id
_entity_poly.type
_entity_poly.pdbx_seq_one_letter_code
_entity_poly.pdbx_strand_id
1 'polypeptide(L)'
;MRASPWDVRLAGRTAALSLVAAVVVFLVEAITDERGVAAAGTGGRSIGVLPLMPVACAAAVLLSLAPLASSGELRAMAALGCSPWRARAPSIAVAVVLTVIAAVGLTRRPSDVSALFPPPVPAGDVRVEEHPTDGVVFVSARRKIRVRPTNEGELLERTGPPPIPDEGAMPDRKQVLGASLAIALAGVALSLWAAAPWRRGVIRTLLTLTAWGVSEVLAFQAAGARTVPAWTTALPSCALLIVVLVQDRMARRLRSDEAWI
;
A
#
# COMPACT_ATOMS: atom_id res chain seq x y z
N MET A 1 -13.43 -29.07 -5.06
CA MET A 1 -12.21 -29.53 -5.76
C MET A 1 -11.17 -29.91 -4.72
N ARG A 2 -10.54 -31.09 -4.81
CA ARG A 2 -9.46 -31.47 -3.89
C ARG A 2 -8.17 -30.75 -4.30
N ALA A 3 -7.44 -30.21 -3.32
CA ALA A 3 -6.14 -29.59 -3.58
C ALA A 3 -5.12 -30.66 -3.98
N SER A 4 -4.48 -30.48 -5.13
CA SER A 4 -3.39 -31.37 -5.55
C SER A 4 -2.12 -31.09 -4.73
N PRO A 5 -1.18 -32.04 -4.62
CA PRO A 5 0.13 -31.78 -4.01
C PRO A 5 0.91 -30.65 -4.70
N TRP A 6 0.65 -30.41 -5.98
CA TRP A 6 1.21 -29.29 -6.72
C TRP A 6 0.62 -27.95 -6.24
N ASP A 7 -0.71 -27.86 -6.07
CA ASP A 7 -1.38 -26.66 -5.56
C ASP A 7 -0.82 -26.27 -4.18
N VAL A 8 -0.63 -27.25 -3.29
CA VAL A 8 -0.11 -27.02 -1.92
C VAL A 8 1.31 -26.49 -1.95
N ARG A 9 2.19 -27.05 -2.79
CA ARG A 9 3.58 -26.56 -2.94
C ARG A 9 3.63 -25.14 -3.48
N LEU A 10 2.82 -24.83 -4.48
CA LEU A 10 2.75 -23.47 -5.04
C LEU A 10 2.19 -22.46 -4.02
N ALA A 11 1.15 -22.84 -3.29
CA ALA A 11 0.59 -22.04 -2.21
C ALA A 11 1.65 -21.78 -1.11
N GLY A 12 2.34 -22.82 -0.66
CA GLY A 12 3.41 -22.73 0.34
C GLY A 12 4.57 -21.83 -0.11
N ARG A 13 5.00 -21.94 -1.37
CA ARG A 13 6.02 -21.04 -1.95
C ARG A 13 5.57 -19.59 -1.97
N THR A 14 4.32 -19.34 -2.36
CA THR A 14 3.76 -17.97 -2.43
C THR A 14 3.63 -17.38 -1.02
N ALA A 15 3.25 -18.18 -0.03
CA ALA A 15 3.18 -17.77 1.37
C ALA A 15 4.58 -17.44 1.91
N ALA A 16 5.58 -18.28 1.66
CA ALA A 16 6.96 -18.04 2.08
C ALA A 16 7.54 -16.76 1.45
N LEU A 17 7.34 -16.55 0.15
CA LEU A 17 7.78 -15.33 -0.53
C LEU A 17 7.06 -14.08 -0.01
N SER A 18 5.75 -14.18 0.30
CA SER A 18 4.99 -13.08 0.89
C SER A 18 5.53 -12.74 2.29
N LEU A 19 5.86 -13.75 3.09
CA LEU A 19 6.46 -13.56 4.41
C LEU A 19 7.83 -12.88 4.31
N VAL A 20 8.70 -13.35 3.40
CA VAL A 20 10.01 -12.73 3.17
C VAL A 20 9.85 -11.27 2.73
N ALA A 21 8.95 -10.98 1.79
CA ALA A 21 8.67 -9.62 1.35
C ALA A 21 8.16 -8.74 2.51
N ALA A 22 7.25 -9.26 3.34
CA ALA A 22 6.76 -8.55 4.51
C ALA A 22 7.87 -8.28 5.55
N VAL A 23 8.77 -9.24 5.78
CA VAL A 23 9.95 -9.06 6.66
C VAL A 23 10.89 -8.00 6.10
N VAL A 24 11.16 -7.99 4.80
CA VAL A 24 12.00 -6.96 4.17
C VAL A 24 11.38 -5.57 4.36
N VAL A 25 10.08 -5.42 4.09
CA VAL A 25 9.37 -4.15 4.32
C VAL A 25 9.43 -3.73 5.78
N PHE A 26 9.22 -4.67 6.71
CA PHE A 26 9.34 -4.42 8.15
C PHE A 26 10.74 -3.93 8.53
N LEU A 27 11.78 -4.54 7.98
CA LEU A 27 13.17 -4.16 8.24
C LEU A 27 13.49 -2.79 7.66
N VAL A 28 13.03 -2.48 6.45
CA VAL A 28 13.20 -1.15 5.86
C VAL A 28 12.54 -0.09 6.74
N GLU A 29 11.30 -0.32 7.18
CA GLU A 29 10.59 0.58 8.10
C GLU A 29 11.32 0.71 9.45
N ALA A 30 11.88 -0.39 9.96
CA ALA A 30 12.60 -0.40 11.23
C ALA A 30 13.95 0.33 11.15
N ILE A 31 14.67 0.24 10.02
CA ILE A 31 15.99 0.86 9.81
C ILE A 31 15.86 2.34 9.44
N THR A 32 14.84 2.72 8.67
CA THR A 32 14.63 4.11 8.21
C THR A 32 14.14 5.05 9.32
N ASP A 33 13.96 4.53 10.53
CA ASP A 33 13.53 5.26 11.73
C ASP A 33 12.32 6.18 11.52
N GLU A 34 11.42 5.77 10.60
CA GLU A 34 10.06 6.29 10.56
C GLU A 34 9.35 6.06 11.90
N ARG A 35 9.89 5.22 12.80
CA ARG A 35 9.39 5.01 14.17
C ARG A 35 9.88 6.05 15.18
N GLY A 36 11.08 6.60 15.04
CA GLY A 36 11.64 7.63 15.92
C GLY A 36 11.19 9.05 15.58
N VAL A 37 10.93 9.35 14.31
CA VAL A 37 10.56 10.71 13.85
C VAL A 37 9.03 10.90 13.69
N ALA A 38 8.25 9.83 13.47
CA ALA A 38 6.83 9.98 13.12
C ALA A 38 5.85 10.24 14.28
N ALA A 39 6.24 10.13 15.55
CA ALA A 39 5.52 10.84 16.64
C ALA A 39 6.17 10.63 18.01
N ALA A 40 6.75 11.69 18.54
CA ALA A 40 6.70 11.91 19.98
C ALA A 40 5.21 12.06 20.37
N GLY A 41 4.54 10.95 20.70
CA GLY A 41 3.13 10.91 21.14
C GLY A 41 2.31 9.68 20.73
N THR A 42 2.75 8.84 19.79
CA THR A 42 1.98 7.63 19.39
C THR A 42 2.34 6.36 20.15
N GLY A 43 3.24 6.45 21.14
CA GLY A 43 3.67 5.30 21.95
C GLY A 43 4.26 4.14 21.13
N GLY A 44 4.84 4.41 19.95
CA GLY A 44 5.43 3.39 19.07
C GLY A 44 4.43 2.56 18.26
N ARG A 45 3.16 2.97 18.15
CA ARG A 45 2.09 2.22 17.46
C ARG A 45 1.99 2.55 15.97
N SER A 46 3.05 2.23 15.22
CA SER A 46 3.05 2.32 13.73
C SER A 46 2.01 1.37 13.11
N ILE A 47 1.36 1.82 12.03
CA ILE A 47 0.54 0.97 11.15
C ILE A 47 1.37 -0.14 10.47
N GLY A 48 2.69 0.04 10.45
CA GLY A 48 3.65 -0.97 10.06
C GLY A 48 3.61 -1.33 8.57
N VAL A 49 3.95 -2.58 8.30
CA VAL A 49 3.94 -3.22 6.97
C VAL A 49 2.54 -3.39 6.36
N LEU A 50 1.48 -3.25 7.15
CA LEU A 50 0.11 -3.63 6.74
C LEU A 50 -0.35 -2.96 5.44
N PRO A 51 -0.13 -1.65 5.20
CA PRO A 51 -0.54 -1.00 3.95
C PRO A 51 0.23 -1.51 2.72
N LEU A 52 1.42 -2.09 2.91
CA LEU A 52 2.29 -2.59 1.83
C LEU A 52 2.06 -4.07 1.52
N MET A 53 1.26 -4.77 2.31
CA MET A 53 0.91 -6.19 2.10
C MET A 53 0.34 -6.48 0.69
N PRO A 54 -0.53 -5.64 0.08
CA PRO A 54 -1.00 -5.85 -1.28
C PRO A 54 0.13 -5.97 -2.32
N VAL A 55 1.12 -5.08 -2.22
CA VAL A 55 2.27 -5.05 -3.14
C VAL A 55 3.20 -6.23 -2.86
N ALA A 56 3.49 -6.52 -1.59
CA ALA A 56 4.33 -7.66 -1.20
C ALA A 56 3.75 -9.00 -1.68
N CYS A 57 2.44 -9.21 -1.48
CA CYS A 57 1.75 -10.42 -1.94
C CYS A 57 1.68 -10.50 -3.48
N ALA A 58 1.47 -9.39 -4.18
CA ALA A 58 1.50 -9.38 -5.64
C ALA A 58 2.88 -9.71 -6.21
N ALA A 59 3.95 -9.17 -5.60
CA ALA A 59 5.32 -9.53 -5.95
C ALA A 59 5.60 -11.02 -5.68
N ALA A 60 5.12 -11.56 -4.55
CA ALA A 60 5.25 -12.98 -4.24
C ALA A 60 4.53 -13.88 -5.25
N VAL A 61 3.35 -13.47 -5.75
CA VAL A 61 2.64 -14.16 -6.84
C VAL A 61 3.47 -14.14 -8.13
N LEU A 62 4.05 -12.99 -8.50
CA LEU A 62 4.91 -12.90 -9.68
C LEU A 62 6.12 -13.82 -9.56
N LEU A 63 6.82 -13.77 -8.42
CA LEU A 63 8.05 -14.53 -8.19
C LEU A 63 7.79 -16.04 -8.03
N SER A 64 6.63 -16.45 -7.51
CA SER A 64 6.27 -17.87 -7.43
C SER A 64 5.89 -18.45 -8.79
N LEU A 65 5.26 -17.65 -9.66
CA LEU A 65 4.82 -18.06 -11.00
C LEU A 65 5.90 -17.93 -12.07
N ALA A 66 6.83 -16.99 -11.95
CA ALA A 66 7.89 -16.73 -12.92
C ALA A 66 8.68 -17.99 -13.34
N PRO A 67 9.22 -18.82 -12.42
CA PRO A 67 9.96 -20.01 -12.80
C PRO A 67 9.09 -21.07 -13.49
N LEU A 68 7.81 -21.19 -13.10
CA LEU A 68 6.85 -22.10 -13.72
C LEU A 68 6.49 -21.66 -15.15
N ALA A 69 6.50 -20.34 -15.39
CA ALA A 69 6.32 -19.78 -16.72
C ALA A 69 7.56 -19.99 -17.60
N SER A 70 8.77 -19.83 -17.05
CA SER A 70 10.02 -20.01 -17.79
C SER A 70 10.35 -21.48 -18.07
N SER A 71 9.99 -22.40 -17.16
CA SER A 71 10.18 -23.85 -17.36
C SER A 71 9.16 -24.45 -18.34
N GLY A 72 8.12 -23.70 -18.71
CA GLY A 72 7.03 -24.20 -19.55
C GLY A 72 6.01 -25.04 -18.81
N GLU A 73 6.12 -25.24 -17.49
CA GLU A 73 5.15 -26.00 -16.69
C GLU A 73 3.72 -25.47 -16.84
N LEU A 74 3.54 -24.14 -16.85
CA LEU A 74 2.21 -23.55 -17.06
C LEU A 74 1.64 -23.86 -18.46
N ARG A 75 2.49 -24.03 -19.47
CA ARG A 75 2.07 -24.44 -20.82
C ARG A 75 1.75 -25.93 -20.87
N ALA A 76 2.54 -26.76 -20.19
CA ALA A 76 2.27 -28.19 -20.05
C ALA A 76 0.92 -28.43 -19.35
N MET A 77 0.63 -27.70 -18.28
CA MET A 77 -0.69 -27.76 -17.63
C MET A 77 -1.82 -27.35 -18.58
N ALA A 78 -1.62 -26.30 -19.38
CA ALA A 78 -2.60 -25.88 -20.38
C ALA A 78 -2.84 -26.97 -21.45
N ALA A 79 -1.78 -27.63 -21.92
CA ALA A 79 -1.87 -28.74 -22.87
C ALA A 79 -2.64 -29.96 -22.31
N LEU A 80 -2.62 -30.15 -20.98
CA LEU A 80 -3.44 -31.14 -20.27
C LEU A 80 -4.89 -30.67 -20.04
N GLY A 81 -5.31 -29.56 -20.64
CA GLY A 81 -6.65 -28.99 -20.50
C GLY A 81 -6.86 -28.19 -19.22
N CYS A 82 -5.82 -27.92 -18.42
CA CYS A 82 -5.95 -27.08 -17.24
C CYS A 82 -6.10 -25.62 -17.64
N SER A 83 -7.19 -24.98 -17.23
CA SER A 83 -7.35 -23.54 -17.48
C SER A 83 -6.21 -22.73 -16.85
N PRO A 84 -5.72 -21.65 -17.50
CA PRO A 84 -4.63 -20.82 -16.96
C PRO A 84 -4.93 -20.26 -15.57
N TRP A 85 -6.19 -19.98 -15.28
CA TRP A 85 -6.62 -19.50 -13.96
C TRP A 85 -6.58 -20.59 -12.90
N ARG A 86 -6.90 -21.84 -13.23
CA ARG A 86 -6.84 -22.95 -12.28
C ARG A 86 -5.41 -23.23 -11.82
N ALA A 87 -4.43 -23.13 -12.72
CA ALA A 87 -3.01 -23.29 -12.41
C ALA A 87 -2.47 -22.18 -11.49
N ARG A 88 -3.03 -20.97 -11.54
CA ARG A 88 -2.55 -19.82 -10.74
C ARG A 88 -3.38 -19.55 -9.48
N ALA A 89 -4.57 -20.16 -9.39
CA ALA A 89 -5.48 -20.00 -8.27
C ALA A 89 -4.83 -20.20 -6.89
N PRO A 90 -3.92 -21.17 -6.66
CA PRO A 90 -3.31 -21.35 -5.34
C PRO A 90 -2.51 -20.12 -4.88
N SER A 91 -1.69 -19.53 -5.77
CA SER A 91 -0.91 -18.33 -5.47
C SER A 91 -1.81 -17.12 -5.21
N ILE A 92 -2.82 -16.92 -6.06
CA ILE A 92 -3.78 -15.82 -5.92
C ILE A 92 -4.53 -15.95 -4.59
N ALA A 93 -5.03 -17.16 -4.26
CA ALA A 93 -5.78 -17.40 -3.05
C ALA A 93 -4.98 -17.09 -1.79
N VAL A 94 -3.71 -17.53 -1.73
CA VAL A 94 -2.82 -17.21 -0.60
C VAL A 94 -2.60 -15.70 -0.48
N ALA A 95 -2.29 -15.03 -1.58
CA ALA A 95 -2.07 -13.58 -1.60
C ALA A 95 -3.32 -12.80 -1.16
N VAL A 96 -4.50 -13.19 -1.61
CA VAL A 96 -5.79 -12.61 -1.19
C VAL A 96 -6.05 -12.86 0.29
N VAL A 97 -5.84 -14.09 0.78
CA VAL A 97 -6.04 -14.41 2.19
C VAL A 97 -5.10 -13.58 3.08
N LEU A 98 -3.82 -13.47 2.73
CA LEU A 98 -2.85 -12.70 3.51
C LEU A 98 -3.17 -11.19 3.53
N THR A 99 -3.60 -10.64 2.40
CA THR A 99 -4.01 -9.22 2.31
C THR A 99 -5.31 -8.94 3.06
N VAL A 100 -6.27 -9.87 3.05
CA VAL A 100 -7.47 -9.79 3.89
C VAL A 100 -7.12 -9.90 5.37
N ILE A 101 -6.21 -10.79 5.77
CA ILE A 101 -5.71 -10.88 7.14
C ILE A 101 -5.07 -9.55 7.56
N ALA A 102 -4.28 -8.91 6.70
CA ALA A 102 -3.69 -7.61 6.96
C ALA A 102 -4.75 -6.51 7.14
N ALA A 103 -5.75 -6.47 6.25
CA ALA A 103 -6.87 -5.55 6.33
C ALA A 103 -7.68 -5.73 7.63
N VAL A 104 -7.98 -6.98 8.01
CA VAL A 104 -8.66 -7.30 9.28
C VAL A 104 -7.77 -6.93 10.48
N GLY A 105 -6.47 -7.17 10.38
CA GLY A 105 -5.48 -6.79 11.39
C GLY A 105 -5.52 -5.30 11.73
N LEU A 106 -5.71 -4.46 10.71
CA LEU A 106 -5.87 -3.01 10.86
C LEU A 106 -7.10 -2.63 11.69
N THR A 107 -8.19 -3.41 11.60
CA THR A 107 -9.43 -3.11 12.34
C THR A 107 -9.41 -3.56 13.81
N ARG A 108 -8.52 -4.50 14.17
CA ARG A 108 -8.48 -5.13 15.49
C ARG A 108 -7.56 -4.44 16.49
N ARG A 109 -6.59 -3.65 16.02
CA ARG A 109 -5.67 -2.91 16.88
C ARG A 109 -5.98 -1.42 16.78
N PRO A 110 -5.77 -0.64 17.85
CA PRO A 110 -5.67 0.81 17.75
C PRO A 110 -4.37 1.15 17.01
N SER A 111 -4.38 0.93 15.69
CA SER A 111 -3.32 1.32 14.79
C SER A 111 -3.52 2.79 14.45
N ASP A 112 -2.45 3.58 14.57
CA ASP A 112 -2.49 4.95 14.12
C ASP A 112 -2.51 4.99 12.59
N VAL A 113 -3.70 5.18 12.01
CA VAL A 113 -3.90 5.34 10.57
C VAL A 113 -3.69 6.78 10.11
N SER A 114 -3.39 7.73 11.00
CA SER A 114 -3.25 9.15 10.65
C SER A 114 -2.16 9.39 9.61
N ALA A 115 -1.11 8.56 9.59
CA ALA A 115 -0.07 8.60 8.57
C ALA A 115 -0.60 8.32 7.15
N LEU A 116 -1.65 7.49 7.01
CA LEU A 116 -2.32 7.25 5.73
C LEU A 116 -3.28 8.38 5.36
N PHE A 117 -3.78 9.13 6.34
CA PHE A 117 -4.75 10.20 6.15
C PHE A 117 -4.13 11.53 6.58
N PRO A 118 -3.15 12.05 5.83
CA PRO A 118 -2.45 13.25 6.23
C PRO A 118 -3.46 14.39 6.41
N PRO A 119 -3.42 15.10 7.57
CA PRO A 119 -4.28 16.25 7.77
C PRO A 119 -3.95 17.34 6.73
N PRO A 120 -4.91 18.23 6.41
CA PRO A 120 -4.65 19.31 5.48
C PRO A 120 -3.48 20.15 6.00
N VAL A 121 -2.45 20.31 5.17
CA VAL A 121 -1.30 21.15 5.51
C VAL A 121 -1.75 22.61 5.34
N PRO A 122 -1.75 23.43 6.42
CA PRO A 122 -2.03 24.84 6.25
C PRO A 122 -0.97 25.47 5.34
N ALA A 123 -1.41 26.29 4.39
CA ALA A 123 -0.50 27.08 3.57
C ALA A 123 0.23 28.09 4.46
N GLY A 124 1.55 27.94 4.61
CA GLY A 124 2.39 28.85 5.40
C GLY A 124 2.21 28.71 6.91
N ASP A 125 2.74 27.63 7.48
CA ASP A 125 2.87 27.49 8.94
C ASP A 125 4.02 28.34 9.51
N VAL A 126 4.99 28.68 8.66
CA VAL A 126 6.12 29.54 9.03
C VAL A 126 5.73 30.99 8.74
N ARG A 127 5.56 31.76 9.81
CA ARG A 127 5.41 33.21 9.75
C ARG A 127 6.72 33.86 10.15
N VAL A 128 7.00 35.00 9.54
CA VAL A 128 8.11 35.84 9.94
C VAL A 128 7.56 36.92 10.86
N GLU A 129 8.03 36.95 12.10
CA GLU A 129 7.67 37.95 13.09
C GLU A 129 8.91 38.80 13.40
N GLU A 130 8.80 40.12 13.27
CA GLU A 130 9.84 41.05 13.73
C GLU A 130 9.64 41.32 15.22
N HIS A 131 10.63 40.94 16.03
CA HIS A 131 10.62 41.19 17.47
C HIS A 131 11.51 42.40 17.80
N PRO A 132 11.04 43.34 18.65
CA PRO A 132 11.77 44.59 18.97
C PRO A 132 13.18 44.38 19.52
N THR A 133 13.41 43.29 20.24
CA THR A 133 14.70 42.92 20.85
C THR A 133 15.45 41.85 20.07
N ASP A 134 14.75 41.05 19.25
CA ASP A 134 15.26 39.77 18.77
C ASP A 134 15.46 39.69 17.26
N GLY A 135 15.10 40.75 16.52
CA GLY A 135 15.20 40.80 15.07
C GLY A 135 14.12 39.96 14.39
N VAL A 136 14.44 39.43 13.20
CA VAL A 136 13.53 38.62 12.39
C VAL A 136 13.46 37.20 12.97
N VAL A 137 12.29 36.72 13.38
CA VAL A 137 12.09 35.38 13.93
C VAL A 137 11.15 34.59 13.03
N PHE A 138 11.52 33.37 12.67
CA PHE A 138 10.62 32.45 11.97
C PHE A 138 9.83 31.63 12.99
N VAL A 139 8.53 31.83 13.05
CA VAL A 139 7.63 31.13 13.96
C VAL A 139 6.84 30.08 13.18
N SER A 140 7.01 28.81 13.54
CA SER A 140 6.16 27.72 13.10
C SER A 140 5.11 27.45 14.17
N ALA A 141 3.86 27.86 13.91
CA ALA A 141 2.75 27.69 14.86
C ALA A 141 2.48 26.20 15.15
N ARG A 142 2.61 25.33 14.14
CA ARG A 142 2.43 23.88 14.24
C ARG A 142 3.55 23.20 15.01
N ARG A 143 4.81 23.54 14.74
CA ARG A 143 5.94 22.89 15.43
C ARG A 143 6.21 23.51 16.80
N LYS A 144 5.59 24.66 17.10
CA LYS A 144 5.94 25.54 18.23
C LYS A 144 7.44 25.83 18.27
N ILE A 145 8.02 26.03 17.08
CA ILE A 145 9.45 26.32 16.90
C ILE A 145 9.58 27.79 16.52
N ARG A 146 10.46 28.51 17.22
CA ARG A 146 10.92 29.83 16.82
C ARG A 146 12.37 29.74 16.38
N VAL A 147 12.65 29.93 15.09
CA VAL A 147 14.00 29.98 14.54
C VAL A 147 14.46 31.43 14.56
N ARG A 148 15.45 31.73 15.39
CA ARG A 148 16.20 32.98 15.27
C ARG A 148 17.35 32.76 14.27
N PRO A 149 17.50 33.59 13.24
CA PRO A 149 18.71 33.64 12.43
C PRO A 149 19.78 34.37 13.26
N THR A 150 20.72 33.63 13.86
CA THR A 150 21.94 34.23 14.42
C THR A 150 22.97 34.41 13.29
N ASN A 151 23.76 35.49 13.37
CA ASN A 151 24.78 35.82 12.37
C ASN A 151 25.94 34.80 12.28
N GLU A 152 25.97 33.79 13.16
CA GLU A 152 27.02 32.77 13.25
C GLU A 152 26.60 31.38 12.72
N GLY A 153 25.40 31.25 12.15
CA GLY A 153 24.94 29.97 11.58
C GLY A 153 24.52 28.92 12.62
N GLU A 154 24.39 29.30 13.89
CA GLU A 154 23.90 28.42 14.95
C GLU A 154 22.37 28.31 14.95
N LEU A 155 21.88 27.06 14.93
CA LEU A 155 20.47 26.72 14.86
C LEU A 155 19.87 26.51 16.26
N LEU A 156 18.89 27.38 16.58
CA LEU A 156 17.62 27.11 17.27
C LEU A 156 17.54 26.84 18.79
N GLU A 157 17.08 27.85 19.53
CA GLU A 157 16.41 27.65 20.83
C GLU A 157 14.95 27.21 20.62
N ARG A 158 14.62 25.96 20.96
CA ARG A 158 13.27 25.40 20.84
C ARG A 158 12.40 25.91 22.00
N THR A 159 11.58 26.94 21.76
CA THR A 159 10.79 27.64 22.79
C THR A 159 9.54 26.88 23.28
N GLY A 160 9.69 25.59 23.57
CA GLY A 160 8.65 24.79 24.22
C GLY A 160 8.75 23.29 23.93
N PRO A 161 8.20 22.45 24.82
CA PRO A 161 8.00 21.05 24.51
C PRO A 161 7.16 20.93 23.22
N PRO A 162 7.41 19.93 22.37
CA PRO A 162 6.58 19.71 21.18
C PRO A 162 5.11 19.70 21.61
N PRO A 163 4.17 20.26 20.80
CA PRO A 163 2.77 20.06 21.09
C PRO A 163 2.55 18.57 21.26
N ILE A 164 2.11 18.17 22.47
CA ILE A 164 1.65 16.82 22.73
C ILE A 164 0.55 16.63 21.69
N PRO A 165 0.74 15.73 20.70
CA PRO A 165 -0.34 15.36 19.80
C PRO A 165 -1.55 15.03 20.67
N ASP A 166 -2.77 15.25 20.21
CA ASP A 166 -3.95 14.88 21.00
C ASP A 166 -3.93 13.35 21.24
N GLU A 167 -3.23 12.89 22.29
CA GLU A 167 -2.84 11.50 22.54
C GLU A 167 -4.06 10.59 22.79
N GLY A 168 -5.24 11.20 22.90
CA GLY A 168 -6.53 10.54 23.09
C GLY A 168 -7.47 10.56 21.89
N ALA A 169 -7.12 11.19 20.75
CA ALA A 169 -7.98 11.15 19.57
C ALA A 169 -7.92 9.75 18.95
N MET A 170 -8.81 8.85 19.40
CA MET A 170 -8.97 7.54 18.78
C MET A 170 -9.08 7.70 17.25
N PRO A 171 -8.36 6.87 16.47
CA PRO A 171 -8.43 6.94 15.02
C PRO A 171 -9.89 6.84 14.57
N ASP A 172 -10.32 7.73 13.67
CA ASP A 172 -11.69 7.73 13.17
C ASP A 172 -11.99 6.34 12.59
N ARG A 173 -12.95 5.65 13.19
CA ARG A 173 -13.35 4.30 12.79
C ARG A 173 -13.67 4.24 11.29
N LYS A 174 -14.17 5.34 10.71
CA LYS A 174 -14.43 5.44 9.26
C LYS A 174 -13.14 5.40 8.44
N GLN A 175 -12.07 6.04 8.90
CA GLN A 175 -10.75 6.02 8.26
C GLN A 175 -10.12 4.63 8.33
N VAL A 176 -10.17 3.97 9.48
CA VAL A 176 -9.69 2.59 9.65
C VAL A 176 -10.42 1.63 8.70
N LEU A 177 -11.75 1.73 8.63
CA LEU A 177 -12.57 0.91 7.74
C LEU A 177 -12.27 1.21 6.26
N GLY A 178 -12.15 2.49 5.89
CA GLY A 178 -11.78 2.90 4.54
C GLY A 178 -10.42 2.34 4.09
N ALA A 179 -9.39 2.49 4.93
CA ALA A 179 -8.07 1.93 4.68
C ALA A 179 -8.09 0.39 4.59
N SER A 180 -8.82 -0.29 5.49
CA SER A 180 -8.94 -1.76 5.45
C SER A 180 -9.59 -2.25 4.15
N LEU A 181 -10.62 -1.55 3.67
CA LEU A 181 -11.30 -1.86 2.42
C LEU A 181 -10.37 -1.65 1.22
N ALA A 182 -9.64 -0.52 1.20
CA ALA A 182 -8.66 -0.23 0.17
C ALA A 182 -7.55 -1.29 0.10
N ILE A 183 -6.97 -1.69 1.25
CA ILE A 183 -5.96 -2.76 1.34
C ILE A 183 -6.49 -4.09 0.81
N ALA A 184 -7.70 -4.50 1.21
CA ALA A 184 -8.29 -5.76 0.76
C ALA A 184 -8.51 -5.77 -0.76
N LEU A 185 -9.07 -4.68 -1.31
CA LEU A 185 -9.32 -4.56 -2.74
C LEU A 185 -8.04 -4.45 -3.56
N ALA A 186 -7.05 -3.68 -3.09
CA ALA A 186 -5.73 -3.60 -3.69
C ALA A 186 -5.08 -4.99 -3.74
N GLY A 187 -5.19 -5.76 -2.64
CA GLY A 187 -4.66 -7.11 -2.56
C GLY A 187 -5.25 -8.04 -3.60
N VAL A 188 -6.58 -8.01 -3.78
CA VAL A 188 -7.26 -8.78 -4.83
C VAL A 188 -6.86 -8.30 -6.22
N ALA A 189 -6.93 -7.00 -6.47
CA ALA A 189 -6.65 -6.41 -7.78
C ALA A 189 -5.21 -6.68 -8.23
N LEU A 190 -4.23 -6.44 -7.37
CA LEU A 190 -2.81 -6.64 -7.68
C LEU A 190 -2.44 -8.13 -7.80
N SER A 191 -3.04 -9.01 -7.00
CA SER A 191 -2.80 -10.46 -7.12
C SER A 191 -3.31 -11.02 -8.44
N LEU A 192 -4.52 -10.60 -8.85
CA LEU A 192 -5.08 -10.96 -10.15
C LEU A 192 -4.29 -10.32 -11.29
N TRP A 193 -3.86 -9.06 -11.12
CA TRP A 193 -2.99 -8.38 -12.07
C TRP A 193 -1.67 -9.14 -12.23
N ALA A 194 -1.00 -9.51 -11.15
CA ALA A 194 0.24 -10.29 -11.15
C ALA A 194 0.09 -11.64 -11.84
N ALA A 195 -1.03 -12.34 -11.60
CA ALA A 195 -1.28 -13.66 -12.16
C ALA A 195 -1.84 -13.67 -13.59
N ALA A 196 -2.12 -12.51 -14.19
CA ALA A 196 -2.78 -12.49 -15.49
C ALA A 196 -1.91 -13.11 -16.60
N PRO A 197 -2.47 -13.94 -17.51
CA PRO A 197 -1.71 -14.67 -18.53
C PRO A 197 -1.13 -13.82 -19.68
N TRP A 198 -1.16 -12.49 -19.58
CA TRP A 198 -1.06 -11.59 -20.74
C TRP A 198 0.36 -11.07 -20.93
N ARG A 199 0.85 -11.07 -22.18
CA ARG A 199 2.08 -10.36 -22.57
C ARG A 199 1.82 -8.85 -22.49
N ARG A 200 1.94 -8.30 -21.29
CA ARG A 200 1.88 -6.85 -21.11
C ARG A 200 3.20 -6.26 -21.58
N GLY A 201 3.13 -5.25 -22.42
CA GLY A 201 4.28 -4.36 -22.61
C GLY A 201 4.68 -3.79 -21.25
N VAL A 202 5.97 -3.83 -20.94
CA VAL A 202 6.52 -3.31 -19.67
C VAL A 202 6.02 -1.89 -19.41
N ILE A 203 6.02 -1.05 -20.45
CA ILE A 203 5.53 0.34 -20.40
C ILE A 203 4.06 0.42 -19.95
N ARG A 204 3.16 -0.37 -20.56
CA ARG A 204 1.72 -0.33 -20.19
C ARG A 204 1.51 -0.78 -18.74
N THR A 205 2.27 -1.77 -18.28
CA THR A 205 2.24 -2.22 -16.88
C THR A 205 2.67 -1.09 -15.94
N LEU A 206 3.82 -0.47 -16.23
CA LEU A 206 4.35 0.63 -15.43
C LEU A 206 3.36 1.80 -15.39
N LEU A 207 2.81 2.22 -16.54
CA LEU A 207 1.82 3.30 -16.60
C LEU A 207 0.56 2.99 -15.79
N THR A 208 0.04 1.77 -15.89
CA THR A 208 -1.19 1.37 -15.15
C THR A 208 -0.94 1.37 -13.65
N LEU A 209 0.17 0.78 -13.20
CA LEU A 209 0.52 0.72 -11.78
C LEU A 209 0.87 2.11 -11.22
N THR A 210 1.53 2.96 -12.02
CA THR A 210 1.83 4.35 -11.64
C THR A 210 0.54 5.15 -11.50
N ALA A 211 -0.37 5.07 -12.49
CA ALA A 211 -1.65 5.74 -12.43
C ALA A 211 -2.50 5.28 -11.23
N TRP A 212 -2.52 3.98 -10.95
CA TRP A 212 -3.19 3.44 -9.76
C TRP A 212 -2.55 3.96 -8.46
N GLY A 213 -1.22 3.89 -8.34
CA GLY A 213 -0.51 4.35 -7.14
C GLY A 213 -0.69 5.85 -6.87
N VAL A 214 -0.61 6.69 -7.91
CA VAL A 214 -0.90 8.13 -7.81
C VAL A 214 -2.35 8.36 -7.37
N SER A 215 -3.30 7.62 -7.94
CA SER A 215 -4.73 7.75 -7.59
C SER A 215 -5.02 7.33 -6.15
N GLU A 216 -4.38 6.27 -5.65
CA GLU A 216 -4.45 5.86 -4.23
C GLU A 216 -3.96 6.98 -3.31
N VAL A 217 -2.76 7.52 -3.58
CA VAL A 217 -2.18 8.61 -2.77
C VAL A 217 -3.12 9.82 -2.74
N LEU A 218 -3.64 10.24 -3.90
CA LEU A 218 -4.58 11.36 -3.99
C LEU A 218 -5.88 11.09 -3.21
N ALA A 219 -6.42 9.88 -3.27
CA ALA A 219 -7.64 9.53 -2.55
C ALA A 219 -7.43 9.56 -1.02
N PHE A 220 -6.30 9.02 -0.55
CA PHE A 220 -5.91 9.06 0.86
C PHE A 220 -5.66 10.49 1.36
N GLN A 221 -4.99 11.33 0.56
CA GLN A 221 -4.80 12.75 0.87
C GLN A 221 -6.13 13.52 0.92
N ALA A 222 -7.02 13.30 -0.05
CA ALA A 222 -8.33 13.95 -0.08
C ALA A 222 -9.20 13.55 1.12
N ALA A 223 -9.17 12.26 1.50
CA ALA A 223 -9.85 11.76 2.68
C ALA A 223 -9.24 12.29 3.99
N GLY A 224 -7.90 12.41 4.07
CA GLY A 224 -7.20 13.03 5.20
C GLY A 224 -7.51 14.52 5.37
N ALA A 225 -7.65 15.22 4.25
CA ALA A 225 -8.14 16.61 4.19
C ALA A 225 -9.64 16.74 4.51
N ARG A 226 -10.36 15.63 4.74
CA ARG A 226 -11.81 15.58 4.97
C ARG A 226 -12.65 16.18 3.83
N THR A 227 -12.07 16.28 2.63
CA THR A 227 -12.78 16.77 1.43
C THR A 227 -13.70 15.71 0.84
N VAL A 228 -13.38 14.44 1.06
CA VAL A 228 -14.16 13.28 0.62
C VAL A 228 -14.30 12.25 1.77
N PRO A 229 -15.32 11.37 1.73
CA PRO A 229 -15.47 10.29 2.70
C PRO A 229 -14.31 9.29 2.65
N ALA A 230 -13.93 8.70 3.79
CA ALA A 230 -12.81 7.76 3.88
C ALA A 230 -12.95 6.48 3.02
N TRP A 231 -14.18 6.04 2.70
CA TRP A 231 -14.37 4.86 1.84
C TRP A 231 -13.96 5.11 0.38
N THR A 232 -13.80 6.37 -0.04
CA THR A 232 -13.37 6.72 -1.40
C THR A 232 -11.94 6.28 -1.72
N THR A 233 -11.12 5.99 -0.70
CA THR A 233 -9.78 5.41 -0.87
C THR A 233 -9.82 4.02 -1.51
N ALA A 234 -10.97 3.33 -1.47
CA ALA A 234 -11.14 2.06 -2.16
C ALA A 234 -11.34 2.18 -3.68
N LEU A 235 -11.72 3.37 -4.19
CA LEU A 235 -12.10 3.55 -5.60
C LEU A 235 -10.98 3.25 -6.60
N PRO A 236 -9.72 3.70 -6.39
CA PRO A 236 -8.62 3.37 -7.30
C PRO A 236 -8.39 1.86 -7.41
N SER A 237 -8.45 1.14 -6.28
CA SER A 237 -8.33 -0.32 -6.24
C SER A 237 -9.52 -1.04 -6.88
N CYS A 238 -10.76 -0.54 -6.72
CA CYS A 238 -11.92 -1.02 -7.47
C CYS A 238 -11.74 -0.83 -8.98
N ALA A 239 -11.27 0.34 -9.42
CA ALA A 239 -11.04 0.63 -10.82
C ALA A 239 -9.98 -0.31 -11.42
N LEU A 240 -8.87 -0.53 -10.70
CA LEU A 240 -7.85 -1.50 -11.11
C LEU A 240 -8.43 -2.92 -11.22
N LEU A 241 -9.24 -3.34 -10.25
CA LEU A 241 -9.92 -4.65 -10.29
C LEU A 241 -10.82 -4.78 -11.53
N ILE A 242 -11.64 -3.77 -11.83
CA ILE A 242 -12.48 -3.75 -13.03
C ILE A 242 -11.63 -3.86 -14.29
N VAL A 243 -10.53 -3.10 -14.38
CA VAL A 243 -9.60 -3.16 -15.52
C VAL A 243 -9.04 -4.57 -15.68
N VAL A 244 -8.63 -5.23 -14.59
CA VAL A 244 -8.13 -6.62 -14.63
C VAL A 244 -9.19 -7.57 -15.17
N LEU A 245 -10.42 -7.47 -14.66
CA LEU A 245 -11.53 -8.34 -15.05
C LEU A 245 -11.97 -8.13 -16.50
N VAL A 246 -12.04 -6.87 -16.94
CA VAL A 246 -12.38 -6.53 -18.34
C VAL A 246 -11.30 -7.04 -19.29
N GLN A 247 -10.03 -6.82 -18.97
CA GLN A 247 -8.91 -7.32 -19.78
C GLN A 247 -8.94 -8.85 -19.86
N ASP A 248 -9.18 -9.54 -18.75
CA ASP A 248 -9.30 -11.00 -18.75
C ASP A 248 -10.55 -11.53 -19.48
N ARG A 249 -11.64 -10.75 -19.53
CA ARG A 249 -12.81 -11.14 -20.33
C ARG A 249 -12.54 -10.97 -21.82
N MET A 250 -11.96 -9.84 -22.23
CA MET A 250 -11.55 -9.60 -23.62
C MET A 250 -10.56 -10.67 -24.08
N ALA A 251 -9.69 -11.09 -23.15
CA ALA A 251 -8.72 -12.13 -23.40
C ALA A 251 -9.28 -13.48 -23.79
N ARG A 252 -10.29 -13.90 -23.04
CA ARG A 252 -10.95 -15.18 -23.24
C ARG A 252 -11.71 -15.18 -24.56
N ARG A 253 -12.28 -14.04 -24.97
CA ARG A 253 -12.93 -13.87 -26.27
C ARG A 253 -11.94 -14.00 -27.43
N LEU A 254 -10.82 -13.27 -27.39
CA LEU A 254 -9.83 -13.35 -28.47
C LEU A 254 -9.26 -14.77 -28.65
N ARG A 255 -9.12 -15.53 -27.56
CA ARG A 255 -8.68 -16.94 -27.63
C ARG A 255 -9.75 -17.91 -28.09
N SER A 256 -11.04 -17.63 -27.86
CA SER A 256 -12.10 -18.50 -28.39
C SER A 256 -12.24 -18.37 -29.90
N ASP A 257 -11.80 -17.24 -30.46
CA ASP A 257 -11.89 -16.95 -31.89
C ASP A 257 -10.67 -17.53 -32.66
N GLU A 258 -9.55 -17.77 -31.98
CA GLU A 258 -8.40 -18.51 -32.50
C GLU A 258 -8.58 -20.02 -32.23
N ALA A 259 -9.37 -20.70 -33.07
CA ALA A 259 -9.77 -22.11 -32.89
C ALA A 259 -8.63 -23.18 -32.93
N TRP A 260 -7.34 -22.80 -32.86
CA TRP A 260 -6.23 -23.72 -33.14
C TRP A 260 -4.96 -23.53 -32.27
N ILE A 261 -5.12 -23.15 -31.00
CA ILE A 261 -4.10 -23.36 -29.93
C ILE A 261 -4.78 -23.94 -28.70
#